data_AF-A0AAU2WUV5-F1
#
_entry.id   AF-A0AAU2WUV5-F1
#
_cell.length_a   1.000
_cell.length_b   1.000
_cell.length_c   1.000
_cell.angle_alpha   90.00
_cell.angle_beta   90.00
_cell.angle_gamma   90.00
#
_symmetry.space_group_name_H-M   'P 1'
#
loop_
_entity.id
_entity.type
_entity.pdbx_description
1 polymer ?
#
loop_
_entity_poly.entity_id
_entity_poly.type
_entity_poly.pdbx_seq_one_letter_code
_entity_poly.pdbx_strand_id
1 'polypeptide(L)'
;MTSVLDLAALGLTNGAWRNTCVENWHAEGRLSDGDMLRINTRTTHGIRQRLRGWLNECGFAATDDADVMDEAHPEDIDRLVTRIFAWLTKPTRQLPTGATLDALAGADRETYEAGADEALSGVAELADEEGAAFALRRAAAHGAGTCARWWGHPAWPGRIERPMVALDDPADEHWGSRGEFHLRLTPEPDAVRDRSALRRLLLGKPWELDSDSAQWLVSAGIGYARADVPGKAT
;
A
#
# COMPACT_ATOMS: atom_id res chain seq x y z
N MET A 1 5.61 -14.58 8.49
CA MET A 1 4.20 -14.71 8.06
C MET A 1 3.59 -13.34 8.01
N THR A 2 2.79 -13.03 6.99
CA THR A 2 1.97 -11.81 6.99
C THR A 2 0.78 -12.05 7.91
N SER A 3 0.55 -11.12 8.82
CA SER A 3 -0.49 -11.21 9.84
C SER A 3 -1.86 -10.74 9.27
N VAL A 4 -2.98 -11.06 9.93
CA VAL A 4 -4.31 -10.58 9.53
C VAL A 4 -4.34 -9.06 9.62
N LEU A 5 -3.68 -8.49 10.63
CA LEU A 5 -3.57 -7.05 10.81
C LEU A 5 -2.71 -6.38 9.72
N ASP A 6 -1.69 -7.06 9.21
CA ASP A 6 -0.92 -6.55 8.07
C ASP A 6 -1.76 -6.46 6.78
N LEU A 7 -2.74 -7.36 6.61
CA LEU A 7 -3.74 -7.31 5.54
C LEU A 7 -4.83 -6.27 5.83
N ALA A 8 -5.27 -6.13 7.09
CA ALA A 8 -6.20 -5.08 7.48
C ALA A 8 -5.62 -3.69 7.20
N ALA A 9 -4.32 -3.48 7.44
CA ALA A 9 -3.65 -2.23 7.09
C ALA A 9 -3.71 -1.91 5.58
N LEU A 10 -3.63 -2.92 4.72
CA LEU A 10 -3.81 -2.75 3.28
C LEU A 10 -5.26 -2.36 2.96
N GLY A 11 -6.23 -3.07 3.55
CA GLY A 11 -7.64 -2.76 3.35
C GLY A 11 -8.01 -1.35 3.80
N LEU A 12 -7.56 -0.94 4.98
CA LEU A 12 -7.76 0.41 5.51
C LEU A 12 -7.08 1.48 4.65
N THR A 13 -5.86 1.21 4.15
CA THR A 13 -5.20 2.14 3.22
C THR A 13 -5.96 2.23 1.90
N ASN A 14 -6.47 1.10 1.40
CA ASN A 14 -7.24 1.09 0.16
C ASN A 14 -8.55 1.86 0.31
N GLY A 15 -9.30 1.65 1.40
CA GLY A 15 -10.56 2.35 1.66
C GLY A 15 -10.37 3.83 2.00
N ALA A 16 -9.63 4.14 3.06
CA ALA A 16 -9.57 5.49 3.64
C ALA A 16 -8.54 6.43 3.01
N TRP A 17 -7.78 5.95 2.01
CA TRP A 17 -6.85 6.78 1.24
C TRP A 17 -7.04 6.59 -0.25
N ARG A 18 -6.79 5.40 -0.79
CA ARG A 18 -6.77 5.19 -2.25
C ARG A 18 -8.13 5.39 -2.90
N ASN A 19 -9.19 4.76 -2.39
CA ASN A 19 -10.53 4.80 -2.96
C ASN A 19 -11.32 6.03 -2.45
N THR A 20 -10.67 7.18 -2.50
CA THR A 20 -11.26 8.49 -2.19
C THR A 20 -11.06 9.41 -3.40
N CYS A 21 -11.19 10.73 -3.23
CA CYS A 21 -10.83 11.69 -4.28
C CYS A 21 -9.34 11.64 -4.69
N VAL A 22 -8.48 10.91 -3.97
CA VAL A 22 -7.07 10.66 -4.35
C VAL A 22 -6.96 10.00 -5.74
N GLU A 23 -7.89 9.13 -6.14
CA GLU A 23 -7.94 8.57 -7.50
C GLU A 23 -8.18 9.66 -8.56
N ASN A 24 -9.00 10.67 -8.24
CA ASN A 24 -9.21 11.82 -9.12
C ASN A 24 -7.96 12.68 -9.18
N TRP A 25 -7.27 12.92 -8.05
CA TRP A 25 -6.00 13.65 -8.05
C TRP A 25 -4.95 12.99 -8.95
N HIS A 26 -4.91 11.66 -8.95
CA HIS A 26 -4.08 10.89 -9.86
C HIS A 26 -4.52 11.04 -11.32
N ALA A 27 -5.81 10.89 -11.61
CA ALA A 27 -6.35 11.06 -12.97
C ALA A 27 -6.15 12.48 -13.54
N GLU A 28 -6.13 13.50 -12.68
CA GLU A 28 -5.85 14.91 -13.01
C GLU A 28 -4.36 15.21 -13.18
N GLY A 29 -3.47 14.25 -12.91
CA GLY A 29 -2.02 14.42 -13.04
C GLY A 29 -1.35 15.15 -11.87
N ARG A 30 -2.04 15.35 -10.74
CA ARG A 30 -1.44 15.91 -9.51
C ARG A 30 -0.52 14.91 -8.82
N LEU A 31 -0.74 13.63 -9.08
CA LEU A 31 0.09 12.52 -8.63
C LEU A 31 0.50 11.71 -9.85
N SER A 32 1.78 11.39 -9.94
CA SER A 32 2.26 10.40 -10.90
C SER A 32 1.98 8.97 -10.39
N ASP A 33 2.09 7.98 -11.27
CA ASP A 33 2.04 6.57 -10.88
C ASP A 33 3.12 6.23 -9.84
N GLY A 34 4.31 6.82 -9.99
CA GLY A 34 5.41 6.72 -9.02
C GLY A 34 5.04 7.29 -7.65
N ASP A 35 4.36 8.44 -7.61
CA ASP A 35 3.87 9.02 -6.36
C ASP A 35 2.81 8.13 -5.73
N MET A 36 1.91 7.55 -6.53
CA MET A 36 0.92 6.59 -6.04
C MET A 36 1.59 5.37 -5.39
N LEU A 37 2.63 4.80 -6.00
CA LEU A 37 3.41 3.73 -5.37
C LEU A 37 3.96 4.20 -4.01
N ARG A 38 4.65 5.33 -3.97
CA ARG A 38 5.34 5.80 -2.76
C ARG A 38 4.36 6.14 -1.64
N ILE A 39 3.29 6.88 -1.94
CA ILE A 39 2.32 7.32 -0.94
C ILE A 39 1.49 6.14 -0.43
N ASN A 40 1.03 5.22 -1.29
CA ASN A 40 0.23 4.07 -0.85
C ASN A 40 1.05 3.16 0.08
N THR A 41 2.33 2.93 -0.26
CA THR A 41 3.21 2.09 0.57
C THR A 41 3.59 2.77 1.89
N ARG A 42 3.88 4.09 1.89
CA ARG A 42 4.10 4.85 3.13
C ARG A 42 2.86 4.88 4.01
N THR A 43 1.68 5.02 3.40
CA THR A 43 0.41 5.05 4.11
C THR A 43 0.13 3.70 4.77
N THR A 44 0.27 2.61 4.01
CA THR A 44 0.16 1.23 4.52
C THR A 44 1.10 1.01 5.70
N HIS A 45 2.37 1.40 5.58
CA HIS A 45 3.32 1.30 6.68
C HIS A 45 2.86 2.10 7.92
N GLY A 46 2.37 3.34 7.72
CA GLY A 46 1.89 4.17 8.81
C GLY A 46 0.64 3.60 9.51
N ILE A 47 -0.29 2.98 8.78
CA ILE A 47 -1.44 2.28 9.38
C ILE A 47 -0.97 1.05 10.16
N ARG A 48 -0.02 0.25 9.64
CA ARG A 48 0.57 -0.88 10.38
C ARG A 48 1.17 -0.46 11.71
N GLN A 49 1.88 0.67 11.74
CA GLN A 49 2.45 1.18 13.00
C GLN A 49 1.36 1.52 14.02
N ARG A 50 0.22 2.05 13.57
CA ARG A 50 -0.92 2.38 14.45
C ARG A 50 -1.62 1.13 14.97
N LEU A 51 -1.85 0.13 14.11
CA LEU A 51 -2.38 -1.16 14.54
C LEU A 51 -1.46 -1.82 15.57
N ARG A 52 -0.15 -1.84 15.33
CA ARG A 52 0.83 -2.39 16.30
C ARG A 52 0.88 -1.59 17.60
N GLY A 53 0.80 -0.27 17.52
CA GLY A 53 0.72 0.59 18.70
C GLY A 53 -0.52 0.29 19.53
N TRP A 54 -1.67 0.16 18.88
CA TRP A 54 -2.93 -0.24 19.49
C TRP A 54 -2.85 -1.62 20.17
N LEU A 55 -2.27 -2.63 19.50
CA LEU A 55 -2.04 -3.95 20.11
C LEU A 55 -1.27 -3.87 21.43
N ASN A 56 -0.18 -3.10 21.42
CA ASN A 56 0.65 -2.92 22.60
C ASN A 56 -0.12 -2.20 23.74
N GLU A 57 -0.96 -1.23 23.41
CA GLU A 57 -1.76 -0.48 24.39
C GLU A 57 -2.85 -1.36 25.04
N CYS A 58 -3.44 -2.27 24.28
CA CYS A 58 -4.42 -3.23 24.78
C CYS A 58 -3.78 -4.42 25.52
N GLY A 59 -2.44 -4.51 25.55
CA GLY A 59 -1.73 -5.60 26.24
C GLY A 59 -1.76 -6.93 25.49
N PHE A 60 -2.11 -6.92 24.22
CA PHE A 60 -2.20 -8.11 23.39
C PHE A 60 -0.81 -8.66 23.05
N ALA A 61 -0.60 -9.95 23.31
CA ALA A 61 0.64 -10.62 22.91
C ALA A 61 0.71 -10.72 21.38
N ALA A 62 1.83 -10.31 20.79
CA ALA A 62 2.03 -10.30 19.33
C ALA A 62 2.06 -11.70 18.67
N THR A 63 1.73 -12.77 19.40
CA THR A 63 1.99 -14.15 19.00
C THR A 63 0.82 -14.89 18.37
N ASP A 64 -0.41 -14.34 18.36
CA ASP A 64 -1.46 -14.81 17.44
C ASP A 64 -2.55 -13.75 17.21
N ASP A 65 -2.60 -13.18 16.01
CA ASP A 65 -3.57 -12.13 15.63
C ASP A 65 -5.03 -12.57 15.84
N ALA A 66 -5.33 -13.87 15.77
CA ALA A 66 -6.68 -14.37 15.87
C ALA A 66 -7.28 -14.17 17.27
N ASP A 67 -6.52 -14.52 18.31
CA ASP A 67 -6.96 -14.43 19.71
C ASP A 67 -7.14 -12.97 20.14
N VAL A 68 -6.18 -12.13 19.73
CA VAL A 68 -6.19 -10.68 19.91
C VAL A 68 -7.46 -10.02 19.37
N MET A 69 -7.89 -10.47 18.19
CA MET A 69 -9.05 -9.90 17.53
C MET A 69 -10.35 -10.28 18.25
N ASP A 70 -10.43 -11.48 18.81
CA ASP A 70 -11.60 -11.96 19.55
C ASP A 70 -11.73 -11.28 20.94
N GLU A 71 -10.63 -10.78 21.50
CA GLU A 71 -10.60 -10.03 22.76
C GLU A 71 -10.83 -8.51 22.61
N ALA A 72 -10.72 -7.97 21.39
CA ALA A 72 -10.87 -6.54 21.14
C ALA A 72 -12.33 -6.06 21.34
N HIS A 73 -12.51 -4.94 22.03
CA HIS A 73 -13.83 -4.33 22.20
C HIS A 73 -14.14 -3.31 21.08
N PRO A 74 -15.43 -3.08 20.73
CA PRO A 74 -15.80 -2.09 19.73
C PRO A 74 -15.27 -0.68 20.03
N GLU A 75 -15.29 -0.26 21.31
CA GLU A 75 -14.72 1.02 21.76
C GLU A 75 -13.22 1.16 21.45
N ASP A 76 -12.48 0.04 21.42
CA ASP A 76 -11.07 0.05 21.06
C ASP A 76 -10.88 0.28 19.55
N ILE A 77 -11.79 -0.25 18.73
CA ILE A 77 -11.82 0.00 17.29
C ILE A 77 -12.16 1.46 16.98
N ASP A 78 -13.17 2.03 17.65
CA ASP A 78 -13.52 3.45 17.51
C ASP A 78 -12.31 4.36 17.78
N ARG A 79 -11.60 4.12 18.88
CA ARG A 79 -10.37 4.85 19.23
C ARG A 79 -9.28 4.67 18.19
N LEU A 80 -9.09 3.45 17.70
CA LEU A 80 -8.09 3.13 16.67
C LEU A 80 -8.40 3.87 15.36
N VAL A 81 -9.63 3.80 14.87
CA VAL A 81 -10.00 4.45 13.60
C VAL A 81 -9.96 5.98 13.72
N THR A 82 -10.36 6.54 14.86
CA THR A 82 -10.22 7.97 15.16
C THR A 82 -8.76 8.43 15.08
N ARG A 83 -7.82 7.63 15.62
CA ARG A 83 -6.38 7.94 15.55
C ARG A 83 -5.82 7.80 14.14
N ILE A 84 -6.33 6.83 13.36
CA ILE A 84 -5.95 6.68 11.95
C ILE A 84 -6.45 7.88 11.15
N PHE A 85 -7.72 8.28 11.33
CA PHE A 85 -8.33 9.45 10.71
C PHE A 85 -7.50 10.70 11.01
N ALA A 86 -7.30 11.03 12.29
CA ALA A 86 -6.58 12.22 12.72
C ALA A 86 -5.15 12.29 12.17
N TRP A 87 -4.50 11.14 11.93
CA TRP A 87 -3.22 11.11 11.26
C TRP A 87 -3.34 11.28 9.74
N LEU A 88 -4.25 10.54 9.11
CA LEU A 88 -4.45 10.52 7.66
C LEU A 88 -4.76 11.92 7.15
N THR A 89 -5.62 12.65 7.86
CA THR A 89 -6.14 13.98 7.50
C THR A 89 -5.35 15.14 8.06
N LYS A 90 -4.28 14.89 8.82
CA LYS A 90 -3.44 15.96 9.38
C LYS A 90 -2.88 16.83 8.24
N PRO A 91 -3.22 18.13 8.15
CA PRO A 91 -2.78 18.96 7.01
C PRO A 91 -1.27 19.03 6.85
N THR A 92 -0.55 19.03 7.96
CA THR A 92 0.92 19.06 7.98
C THR A 92 1.57 17.69 7.80
N ARG A 93 0.79 16.64 7.50
CA ARG A 93 1.32 15.30 7.19
C ARG A 93 2.22 15.40 5.96
N GLN A 94 3.50 15.09 6.15
CA GLN A 94 4.48 15.04 5.07
C GLN A 94 4.28 13.75 4.26
N LEU A 95 4.14 13.91 2.95
CA LEU A 95 4.08 12.82 1.99
C LEU A 95 5.50 12.48 1.51
N PRO A 96 5.75 11.25 1.04
CA PRO A 96 7.04 10.87 0.44
C PRO A 96 7.48 11.80 -0.70
N THR A 97 6.54 12.46 -1.37
CA THR A 97 6.81 13.44 -2.43
C THR A 97 7.46 14.73 -1.93
N GLY A 98 7.54 14.95 -0.61
CA GLY A 98 8.04 16.16 0.01
C GLY A 98 6.98 17.25 0.22
N ALA A 99 5.79 17.09 -0.37
CA ALA A 99 4.65 17.97 -0.13
C ALA A 99 3.91 17.60 1.18
N THR A 100 3.21 18.57 1.75
CA THR A 100 2.21 18.31 2.79
C THR A 100 0.91 17.79 2.15
N LEU A 101 0.08 17.12 2.95
CA LEU A 101 -1.28 16.77 2.53
C LEU A 101 -2.08 18.00 2.11
N ASP A 102 -1.99 19.10 2.87
CA ASP A 102 -2.72 20.33 2.57
C ASP A 102 -2.33 20.93 1.22
N ALA A 103 -1.02 20.95 0.91
CA ALA A 103 -0.51 21.42 -0.36
C ALA A 103 -0.94 20.53 -1.53
N LEU A 104 -1.02 19.21 -1.32
CA LEU A 104 -1.52 18.28 -2.33
C LEU A 104 -3.03 18.43 -2.54
N ALA A 105 -3.82 18.44 -1.45
CA ALA A 105 -5.27 18.37 -1.49
C ALA A 105 -5.92 19.68 -1.94
N GLY A 106 -5.35 20.83 -1.53
CA GLY A 106 -5.88 22.14 -1.88
C GLY A 106 -7.37 22.28 -1.55
N ALA A 107 -8.18 22.65 -2.54
CA ALA A 107 -9.63 22.82 -2.37
C ALA A 107 -10.38 21.51 -2.10
N ASP A 108 -9.81 20.35 -2.45
CA ASP A 108 -10.46 19.04 -2.27
C ASP A 108 -10.24 18.44 -0.88
N ARG A 109 -9.64 19.20 0.05
CA ARG A 109 -9.30 18.68 1.37
C ARG A 109 -10.53 18.21 2.13
N GLU A 110 -11.59 18.99 2.17
CA GLU A 110 -12.84 18.59 2.84
C GLU A 110 -13.44 17.33 2.21
N THR A 111 -13.37 17.21 0.87
CA THR A 111 -13.80 16.01 0.14
C THR A 111 -12.97 14.79 0.52
N TYR A 112 -11.64 14.94 0.67
CA TYR A 112 -10.77 13.86 1.13
C TYR A 112 -11.10 13.45 2.57
N GLU A 113 -11.26 14.43 3.46
CA GLU A 113 -11.60 14.20 4.87
C GLU A 113 -12.94 13.46 4.98
N ALA A 114 -13.97 13.86 4.22
CA ALA A 114 -15.26 13.18 4.21
C ALA A 114 -15.16 11.72 3.72
N GLY A 115 -14.42 11.45 2.64
CA GLY A 115 -14.24 10.08 2.14
C GLY A 115 -13.41 9.19 3.08
N ALA A 116 -12.41 9.77 3.76
CA ALA A 116 -11.64 9.06 4.78
C ALA A 116 -12.49 8.77 6.03
N ASP A 117 -13.34 9.71 6.43
CA ASP A 117 -14.29 9.57 7.54
C ASP A 117 -15.32 8.47 7.24
N GLU A 118 -15.98 8.51 6.08
CA GLU A 118 -16.94 7.49 5.66
C GLU A 118 -16.34 6.07 5.71
N ALA A 119 -15.14 5.90 5.14
CA ALA A 119 -14.48 4.60 5.10
C ALA A 119 -14.11 4.08 6.50
N LEU A 120 -13.73 4.95 7.43
CA LEU A 120 -13.28 4.58 8.77
C LEU A 120 -14.45 4.42 9.76
N SER A 121 -15.45 5.29 9.67
CA SER A 121 -16.69 5.19 10.43
C SER A 121 -17.44 3.91 10.08
N GLY A 122 -17.46 3.50 8.80
CA GLY A 122 -18.01 2.20 8.42
C GLY A 122 -17.27 0.99 9.01
N VAL A 123 -16.01 1.13 9.44
CA VAL A 123 -15.29 0.08 10.18
C VAL A 123 -15.70 0.08 11.65
N ALA A 124 -15.86 1.25 12.27
CA ALA A 124 -16.34 1.37 13.65
C ALA A 124 -17.79 0.89 13.80
N GLU A 125 -18.70 1.33 12.92
CA GLU A 125 -20.10 0.86 12.88
C GLU A 125 -20.17 -0.66 12.79
N LEU A 126 -19.36 -1.25 11.92
CA LEU A 126 -19.33 -2.71 11.78
C LEU A 126 -18.76 -3.40 13.04
N ALA A 127 -17.82 -2.77 13.74
CA ALA A 127 -17.32 -3.30 15.00
C ALA A 127 -18.38 -3.25 16.10
N ASP A 128 -19.21 -2.21 16.12
CA ASP A 128 -20.33 -2.08 17.06
C ASP A 128 -21.44 -3.11 16.77
N GLU A 129 -21.75 -3.35 15.49
CA GLU A 129 -22.82 -4.27 15.07
C GLU A 129 -22.43 -5.75 15.17
N GLU A 130 -21.23 -6.09 14.70
CA GLU A 130 -20.80 -7.48 14.47
C GLU A 130 -19.55 -7.88 15.30
N GLY A 131 -19.00 -6.95 16.07
CA GLY A 131 -17.81 -7.14 16.89
C GLY A 131 -16.49 -6.75 16.19
N ALA A 132 -15.50 -6.37 17.01
CA ALA A 132 -14.19 -5.90 16.55
C ALA A 132 -13.45 -6.92 15.66
N ALA A 133 -13.51 -8.21 16.03
CA ALA A 133 -12.90 -9.29 15.25
C ALA A 133 -13.43 -9.33 13.82
N PHE A 134 -14.75 -9.17 13.65
CA PHE A 134 -15.39 -9.21 12.35
C PHE A 134 -14.99 -8.00 11.50
N ALA A 135 -15.02 -6.79 12.07
CA ALA A 135 -14.63 -5.57 11.38
C ALA A 135 -13.19 -5.63 10.85
N LEU A 136 -12.24 -6.06 11.69
CA LEU A 136 -10.84 -6.22 11.32
C LEU A 136 -10.62 -7.36 10.29
N ARG A 137 -11.33 -8.49 10.41
CA ARG A 137 -11.28 -9.59 9.40
C ARG A 137 -11.83 -9.12 8.06
N ARG A 138 -12.90 -8.32 8.06
CA ARG A 138 -13.45 -7.73 6.83
C ARG A 138 -12.45 -6.78 6.18
N ALA A 139 -11.82 -5.89 6.95
CA ALA A 139 -10.76 -5.02 6.44
C ALA A 139 -9.59 -5.84 5.86
N ALA A 140 -9.20 -6.92 6.55
CA ALA A 140 -8.16 -7.83 6.07
C ALA A 140 -8.55 -8.55 4.77
N ALA A 141 -9.78 -9.05 4.68
CA ALA A 141 -10.30 -9.71 3.49
C ALA A 141 -10.34 -8.73 2.29
N HIS A 142 -10.75 -7.48 2.53
CA HIS A 142 -10.68 -6.42 1.53
C HIS A 142 -9.26 -6.19 1.05
N GLY A 143 -8.30 -6.06 1.97
CA GLY A 143 -6.88 -5.91 1.65
C GLY A 143 -6.31 -7.10 0.87
N ALA A 144 -6.64 -8.33 1.26
CA ALA A 144 -6.21 -9.54 0.57
C ALA A 144 -6.75 -9.63 -0.86
N GLY A 145 -8.03 -9.28 -1.06
CA GLY A 145 -8.68 -9.38 -2.36
C GLY A 145 -8.28 -8.27 -3.34
N THR A 146 -8.16 -7.02 -2.86
CA THR A 146 -7.98 -5.84 -3.72
C THR A 146 -6.52 -5.39 -3.83
N CYS A 147 -5.68 -5.68 -2.83
CA CYS A 147 -4.31 -5.17 -2.74
C CYS A 147 -3.25 -6.25 -3.01
N ALA A 148 -3.58 -7.28 -3.78
CA ALA A 148 -2.68 -8.42 -4.06
C ALA A 148 -1.32 -8.02 -4.70
N ARG A 149 -1.25 -6.82 -5.28
CA ARG A 149 -0.07 -6.24 -5.93
C ARG A 149 0.58 -5.11 -5.12
N TRP A 150 0.15 -4.88 -3.90
CA TRP A 150 0.68 -3.79 -3.08
C TRP A 150 1.80 -4.28 -2.17
N TRP A 151 2.73 -3.37 -1.83
CA TRP A 151 3.74 -3.63 -0.82
C TRP A 151 3.11 -4.09 0.49
N GLY A 152 3.70 -5.12 1.08
CA GLY A 152 3.22 -5.69 2.33
C GLY A 152 2.18 -6.78 2.18
N HIS A 153 1.63 -7.01 0.99
CA HIS A 153 0.85 -8.21 0.70
C HIS A 153 1.76 -9.46 0.70
N PRO A 154 1.28 -10.66 1.11
CA PRO A 154 2.10 -11.89 1.10
C PRO A 154 2.71 -12.23 -0.26
N ALA A 155 2.03 -11.86 -1.35
CA ALA A 155 2.51 -12.08 -2.71
C ALA A 155 3.57 -11.07 -3.17
N TRP A 156 3.75 -9.94 -2.46
CA TRP A 156 4.63 -8.85 -2.88
C TRP A 156 6.07 -9.29 -3.16
N PRO A 157 6.73 -10.11 -2.31
CA PRO A 157 8.09 -10.56 -2.61
C PRO A 157 8.20 -11.26 -3.98
N GLY A 158 7.30 -12.20 -4.27
CA GLY A 158 7.27 -12.87 -5.57
C GLY A 158 6.97 -11.92 -6.75
N ARG A 159 6.25 -10.82 -6.50
CA ARG A 159 6.00 -9.76 -7.49
C ARG A 159 7.22 -8.91 -7.76
N ILE A 160 8.17 -8.80 -6.83
CA ILE A 160 9.43 -8.06 -7.03
C ILE A 160 10.47 -8.92 -7.72
N GLU A 161 10.53 -10.22 -7.43
CA GLU A 161 11.57 -11.09 -8.00
C GLU A 161 11.52 -11.17 -9.52
N ARG A 162 10.33 -11.30 -10.12
CA ARG A 162 10.20 -11.42 -11.58
C ARG A 162 10.66 -10.17 -12.35
N PRO A 163 10.28 -8.95 -11.98
CA PRO A 163 10.84 -7.73 -12.55
C PRO A 163 12.35 -7.62 -12.40
N MET A 164 12.93 -8.04 -11.27
CA MET A 164 14.39 -7.97 -11.10
C MET A 164 15.11 -8.80 -12.16
N VAL A 165 14.56 -9.96 -12.53
CA VAL A 165 15.08 -10.78 -13.64
C VAL A 165 14.93 -10.05 -14.97
N ALA A 166 13.73 -9.51 -15.27
CA ALA A 166 13.49 -8.79 -16.53
C ALA A 166 14.40 -7.57 -16.69
N LEU A 167 14.70 -6.86 -15.60
CA LEU A 167 15.58 -5.69 -15.61
C LEU A 167 17.04 -6.02 -15.93
N ASP A 168 17.46 -7.27 -15.77
CA ASP A 168 18.81 -7.74 -16.11
C ASP A 168 18.88 -8.37 -17.50
N ASP A 169 17.74 -8.62 -18.14
CA ASP A 169 17.63 -9.21 -19.48
C ASP A 169 16.69 -8.39 -20.39
N PRO A 170 17.25 -7.52 -21.26
CA PRO A 170 16.47 -6.76 -22.23
C PRO A 170 15.70 -7.61 -23.26
N ALA A 171 16.03 -8.91 -23.39
CA ALA A 171 15.34 -9.86 -24.27
C ALA A 171 14.23 -10.66 -23.55
N ASP A 172 14.03 -10.42 -22.25
CA ASP A 172 13.01 -11.09 -21.45
C ASP A 172 11.59 -10.88 -22.03
N GLU A 173 10.76 -11.93 -22.00
CA GLU A 173 9.39 -11.92 -22.53
C GLU A 173 8.49 -10.84 -21.92
N HIS A 174 8.81 -10.36 -20.71
CA HIS A 174 8.14 -9.23 -20.05
C HIS A 174 8.19 -7.97 -20.92
N TRP A 175 9.23 -7.80 -21.72
CA TRP A 175 9.39 -6.65 -22.61
C TRP A 175 8.63 -6.79 -23.94
N GLY A 176 8.01 -7.94 -24.18
CA GLY A 176 7.35 -8.30 -25.42
C GLY A 176 8.28 -8.99 -26.41
N SER A 177 7.70 -9.58 -27.47
CA SER A 177 8.41 -10.47 -28.41
C SER A 177 9.61 -9.83 -29.13
N ARG A 178 9.68 -8.50 -29.15
CA ARG A 178 10.76 -7.71 -29.75
C ARG A 178 11.31 -6.64 -28.81
N GLY A 179 11.05 -6.77 -27.50
CA GLY A 179 11.46 -5.78 -26.50
C GLY A 179 10.75 -4.42 -26.64
N GLU A 180 9.61 -4.37 -27.33
CA GLU A 180 8.89 -3.13 -27.64
C GLU A 180 8.48 -2.32 -26.40
N PHE A 181 8.31 -2.96 -25.25
CA PHE A 181 8.02 -2.26 -24.00
C PHE A 181 9.28 -1.63 -23.41
N HIS A 182 10.40 -2.37 -23.40
CA HIS A 182 11.69 -1.85 -22.96
C HIS A 182 12.13 -0.63 -23.80
N LEU A 183 11.93 -0.69 -25.12
CA LEU A 183 12.26 0.42 -26.04
C LEU A 183 11.45 1.71 -25.80
N ARG A 184 10.32 1.64 -25.10
CA ARG A 184 9.48 2.80 -24.74
C ARG A 184 9.87 3.43 -23.41
N LEU A 185 10.72 2.77 -22.62
CA LEU A 185 11.17 3.31 -21.35
C LEU A 185 12.16 4.45 -21.59
N THR A 186 12.10 5.44 -20.71
CA THR A 186 13.18 6.41 -20.58
C THR A 186 14.45 5.72 -20.07
N PRO A 187 15.63 6.34 -20.24
CA PRO A 187 16.87 5.76 -19.72
C PRO A 187 16.77 5.41 -18.22
N GLU A 188 17.34 4.27 -17.86
CA GLU A 188 17.29 3.77 -16.48
C GLU A 188 18.01 4.72 -15.51
N PRO A 189 17.34 5.15 -14.42
CA PRO A 189 17.95 5.99 -13.39
C PRO A 189 19.09 5.27 -12.66
N ASP A 190 20.13 6.00 -12.28
CA ASP A 190 21.30 5.43 -11.60
C ASP A 190 20.94 4.70 -10.29
N ALA A 191 19.92 5.20 -9.57
CA ALA A 191 19.44 4.59 -8.32
C ALA A 191 18.78 3.21 -8.52
N VAL A 192 18.41 2.84 -9.75
CA VAL A 192 17.77 1.57 -10.09
C VAL A 192 18.80 0.51 -10.50
N ARG A 193 20.01 0.92 -10.93
CA ARG A 193 21.04 0.02 -11.49
C ARG A 193 21.58 -1.02 -10.51
N ASP A 194 21.72 -0.66 -9.24
CA ASP A 194 22.06 -1.66 -8.21
C ASP A 194 20.82 -2.49 -7.88
N ARG A 195 20.65 -3.60 -8.59
CA ARG A 195 19.54 -4.55 -8.41
C ARG A 195 19.43 -5.11 -7.00
N SER A 196 20.56 -5.27 -6.31
CA SER A 196 20.57 -5.79 -4.94
C SER A 196 20.06 -4.74 -3.96
N ALA A 197 20.49 -3.48 -4.11
CA ALA A 197 19.96 -2.37 -3.33
C ALA A 197 18.49 -2.10 -3.63
N LEU A 198 18.12 -2.09 -4.91
CA LEU A 198 16.75 -1.89 -5.37
C LEU A 198 15.82 -2.97 -4.81
N ARG A 199 16.20 -4.25 -4.89
CA ARG A 199 15.41 -5.36 -4.31
C ARG A 199 15.18 -5.16 -2.82
N ARG A 200 16.24 -4.84 -2.05
CA ARG A 200 16.10 -4.55 -0.61
C ARG A 200 15.16 -3.37 -0.34
N LEU A 201 15.27 -2.31 -1.14
CA LEU A 201 14.44 -1.12 -1.03
C LEU A 201 12.96 -1.44 -1.30
N LEU A 202 12.66 -2.15 -2.38
CA LEU A 202 11.30 -2.51 -2.78
C LEU A 202 10.62 -3.48 -1.81
N LEU A 203 11.40 -4.38 -1.19
CA LEU A 203 10.87 -5.30 -0.17
C LEU A 203 10.67 -4.61 1.18
N GLY A 204 11.58 -3.71 1.56
CA GLY A 204 11.55 -3.07 2.87
C GLY A 204 10.75 -1.78 2.93
N LYS A 205 11.08 -0.82 2.07
CA LYS A 205 10.67 0.58 2.15
C LYS A 205 10.55 1.25 0.77
N PRO A 206 9.64 0.79 -0.10
CA PRO A 206 9.50 1.35 -1.46
C PRO A 206 9.16 2.85 -1.48
N TRP A 207 8.61 3.39 -0.39
CA TRP A 207 8.37 4.83 -0.27
C TRP A 207 9.65 5.69 -0.19
N GLU A 208 10.82 5.10 0.08
CA GLU A 208 12.11 5.79 0.09
C GLU A 208 12.74 5.94 -1.31
N LEU A 209 12.13 5.36 -2.35
CA LEU A 209 12.48 5.70 -3.74
C LEU A 209 12.35 7.21 -3.97
N ASP A 210 13.21 7.78 -4.80
CA ASP A 210 12.96 9.11 -5.37
C ASP A 210 11.82 9.04 -6.42
N SER A 211 11.29 10.22 -6.79
CA SER A 211 10.15 10.30 -7.70
C SER A 211 10.47 9.73 -9.09
N ASP A 212 11.65 9.99 -9.63
CA ASP A 212 12.03 9.56 -10.98
C ASP A 212 12.19 8.04 -11.03
N SER A 213 12.89 7.46 -10.05
CA SER A 213 13.05 6.00 -9.93
C SER A 213 11.72 5.30 -9.71
N ALA A 214 10.84 5.84 -8.85
CA ALA A 214 9.53 5.25 -8.64
C ALA A 214 8.66 5.29 -9.90
N GLN A 215 8.62 6.43 -10.61
CA GLN A 215 7.89 6.54 -11.86
C GLN A 215 8.45 5.59 -12.91
N TRP A 216 9.77 5.52 -13.05
CA TRP A 216 10.43 4.62 -13.99
C TRP A 216 10.06 3.16 -13.72
N LEU A 217 10.08 2.73 -12.45
CA LEU A 217 9.73 1.35 -12.08
C LEU A 217 8.27 0.99 -12.35
N VAL A 218 7.34 1.93 -12.14
CA VAL A 218 5.94 1.70 -12.50
C VAL A 218 5.77 1.66 -14.01
N SER A 219 6.43 2.57 -14.74
CA SER A 219 6.49 2.55 -16.21
C SER A 219 7.12 1.26 -16.75
N ALA A 220 8.07 0.66 -16.04
CA ALA A 220 8.67 -0.64 -16.35
C ALA A 220 7.78 -1.84 -15.99
N GLY A 221 6.59 -1.60 -15.43
CA GLY A 221 5.59 -2.64 -15.17
C GLY A 221 5.88 -3.51 -13.95
N ILE A 222 6.60 -3.01 -12.94
CA ILE A 222 7.03 -3.80 -11.77
C ILE A 222 5.88 -4.50 -11.02
N GLY A 223 4.69 -3.90 -10.99
CA GLY A 223 3.49 -4.49 -10.37
C GLY A 223 2.72 -5.48 -11.26
N TYR A 224 3.09 -5.58 -12.54
CA TYR A 224 2.35 -6.30 -13.58
C TYR A 224 3.14 -7.46 -14.18
N ALA A 225 4.43 -7.58 -13.87
CA ALA A 225 5.23 -8.72 -14.28
C ALA A 225 4.55 -10.02 -13.80
N ARG A 226 4.24 -10.88 -14.76
CA ARG A 226 3.60 -12.18 -14.49
C ARG A 226 4.67 -13.05 -13.85
N ALA A 227 4.46 -13.47 -12.60
CA ALA A 227 5.25 -14.58 -12.07
C ALA A 227 5.08 -15.75 -13.05
N ASP A 228 6.19 -16.34 -13.49
CA ASP A 228 6.12 -17.57 -14.27
C ASP A 228 5.29 -18.57 -13.48
N VAL A 229 4.30 -19.17 -14.16
CA VAL A 229 3.55 -20.28 -13.58
C VAL A 229 4.52 -21.45 -13.49
N PRO A 230 4.82 -22.00 -12.30
CA PRO A 230 5.58 -23.23 -12.20
C PRO A 230 4.76 -24.33 -12.89
N GLY A 231 5.28 -24.88 -13.99
CA GLY A 231 4.69 -26.03 -14.68
C GLY A 231 4.03 -25.72 -16.02
N LYS A 232 4.85 -25.48 -17.05
CA LYS A 232 4.63 -26.15 -18.33
C LYS A 232 5.61 -27.29 -18.42
N ALA A 233 5.22 -28.45 -17.89
CA ALA A 233 5.79 -29.70 -18.37
C ALA A 233 5.32 -29.86 -19.81
N THR A 234 6.26 -29.77 -20.75
CA THR A 234 6.13 -30.33 -22.10
C THR A 234 5.98 -31.84 -22.01
#